data_AF-A0A1V5J0A1-F1
#
_entry.id   AF-A0A1V5J0A1-F1
#
_cell.length_a   1.000
_cell.length_b   1.000
_cell.length_c   1.000
_cell.angle_alpha   90.00
_cell.angle_beta   90.00
_cell.angle_gamma   90.00
#
_symmetry.space_group_name_H-M   'P 1'
#
loop_
_entity.id
_entity.type
_entity.pdbx_description
1 polymer ?
#
loop_
_entity_poly.entity_id
_entity_poly.type
_entity_poly.pdbx_seq_one_letter_code
_entity_poly.pdbx_strand_id
1 'polypeptide(L)'
;MKKTLLIVALLGIIAISSSAQGKWENFFGRVPEVVPTNDRGVNVQWLFRPVVQVSAMQFTFSDQVLVAPLSSLGTGLTIGHFTEQNGEPYMDYAFSAIVLFGTDIGEVSPAEISLAGTIQLWQYVSFGGGYNLSSKKFFILTGVAFNFN
;
A
#
# COMPACT_ATOMS: atom_id res chain seq x y z
N MET A 1 19.73 -0.09 30.81
CA MET A 1 20.90 0.20 29.96
C MET A 1 20.98 -0.69 28.71
N LYS A 2 20.90 -2.03 28.81
CA LYS A 2 21.00 -2.93 27.65
C LYS A 2 19.91 -2.73 26.56
N LYS A 3 18.67 -2.38 26.95
CA LYS A 3 17.55 -2.16 26.00
C LYS A 3 17.68 -0.86 25.19
N THR A 4 18.18 0.20 25.83
CA THR A 4 18.39 1.51 25.19
C THR A 4 19.52 1.44 24.16
N LEU A 5 20.58 0.69 24.45
CA LEU A 5 21.70 0.48 23.53
C LEU A 5 21.28 -0.30 22.28
N LEU A 6 20.33 -1.22 22.42
CA LEU A 6 19.78 -2.04 21.33
C LEU A 6 18.89 -1.20 20.40
N ILE A 7 18.11 -0.26 20.96
CA ILE A 7 17.30 0.69 20.20
C ILE A 7 18.20 1.69 19.44
N VAL A 8 19.26 2.19 20.08
CA VAL A 8 20.24 3.09 19.43
C VAL A 8 21.03 2.36 18.34
N ALA A 9 21.37 1.09 18.55
CA ALA A 9 21.99 0.25 17.52
C ALA A 9 21.03 -0.04 16.34
N LEU A 10 19.74 -0.27 16.62
CA LEU A 10 18.72 -0.47 15.59
C LEU A 10 18.51 0.80 14.75
N LEU A 11 18.52 1.98 15.40
CA LEU A 11 18.47 3.29 14.73
C LEU A 11 19.75 3.59 13.95
N GLY A 12 20.91 3.13 14.43
CA GLY A 12 22.19 3.25 13.73
C GLY A 12 22.29 2.38 12.46
N ILE A 13 21.65 1.20 12.45
CA ILE A 13 21.61 0.32 11.26
C ILE A 13 20.73 0.92 10.15
N ILE A 14 19.68 1.67 10.51
CA ILE A 14 18.84 2.41 9.54
C ILE A 14 19.64 3.55 8.88
N ALA A 15 20.64 4.11 9.57
CA ALA A 15 21.42 5.25 9.09
C ALA A 15 22.56 4.91 8.10
N ILE A 16 22.93 3.64 7.91
CA ILE A 16 24.10 3.25 7.10
C ILE A 16 23.70 2.63 5.74
N SER A 17 22.44 2.72 5.34
CA SER A 17 21.97 2.20 4.04
C SER A 17 22.15 3.22 2.91
N SER A 18 23.39 3.65 2.64
CA SER A 18 23.69 4.60 1.55
C SER A 18 24.87 4.14 0.70
N SER A 19 24.63 3.18 -0.20
CA SER A 19 25.52 2.86 -1.34
C SER A 19 24.96 1.75 -2.24
N ALA A 20 23.87 2.02 -2.94
CA ALA A 20 23.47 1.40 -4.22
C ALA A 20 22.14 2.02 -4.64
N GLN A 21 21.96 2.38 -5.92
CA GLN A 21 20.67 2.76 -6.49
C GLN A 21 19.68 1.59 -6.34
N GLY A 22 19.03 1.54 -5.19
CA GLY A 22 18.27 0.38 -4.74
C GLY A 22 16.79 0.69 -4.76
N LYS A 23 15.95 -0.35 -4.83
CA LYS A 23 14.48 -0.27 -4.86
C LYS A 23 13.84 0.51 -3.69
N TRP A 24 14.64 0.97 -2.72
CA TRP A 24 14.25 1.68 -1.51
C TRP A 24 14.57 3.18 -1.54
N GLU A 25 15.28 3.67 -2.56
CA GLU A 25 15.82 5.04 -2.63
C GLU A 25 14.73 6.14 -2.63
N ASN A 26 13.49 5.78 -2.99
CA ASN A 26 12.32 6.67 -2.96
C ASN A 26 11.19 6.15 -2.05
N PHE A 27 11.50 5.35 -1.02
CA PHE A 27 10.49 4.75 -0.14
C PHE A 27 9.57 5.79 0.53
N PHE A 28 10.13 6.93 0.92
CA PHE A 28 9.38 8.10 1.42
C PHE A 28 9.42 9.28 0.43
N GLY A 29 9.94 9.05 -0.78
CA GLY A 29 10.18 10.08 -1.78
C GLY A 29 9.05 10.18 -2.80
N ARG A 30 9.06 11.25 -3.60
CA ARG A 30 8.21 11.36 -4.79
C ARG A 30 8.61 10.27 -5.80
N VAL A 31 7.73 9.98 -6.76
CA VAL A 31 8.16 9.24 -7.96
C VAL A 31 9.36 10.00 -8.53
N PRO A 32 10.53 9.37 -8.66
CA PRO A 32 11.68 10.04 -9.25
C PRO A 32 11.37 10.40 -10.69
N GLU A 33 11.91 11.52 -11.17
CA GLU A 33 11.79 11.89 -12.57
C GLU A 33 12.35 10.79 -13.45
N VAL A 34 11.57 10.40 -14.46
CA VAL A 34 12.03 9.45 -15.46
C VAL A 34 13.06 10.18 -16.31
N VAL A 35 14.34 9.88 -16.09
CA VAL A 35 15.40 10.37 -16.98
C VAL A 35 15.29 9.58 -18.28
N PRO A 36 15.04 10.25 -19.43
CA PRO A 36 15.05 9.59 -20.73
C PRO A 36 16.44 8.99 -20.92
N THR A 37 16.55 7.67 -20.88
CA THR A 37 17.81 7.02 -21.19
C THR A 37 17.94 7.08 -22.70
N ASN A 38 18.81 7.99 -23.18
CA ASN A 38 19.19 8.02 -24.59
C ASN A 38 19.54 6.59 -25.03
N ASP A 39 18.81 6.11 -26.04
CA ASP A 39 18.76 4.75 -26.57
C ASP A 39 18.17 3.65 -25.65
N ARG A 40 16.86 3.42 -25.85
CA ARG A 40 16.15 2.13 -25.66
C ARG A 40 16.05 1.54 -24.26
N GLY A 41 15.65 2.30 -23.26
CA GLY A 41 15.25 1.73 -21.96
C GLY A 41 14.00 2.37 -21.40
N VAL A 42 12.87 1.66 -21.42
CA VAL A 42 11.74 1.98 -20.54
C VAL A 42 12.28 1.91 -19.11
N ASN A 43 12.32 3.03 -18.40
CA ASN A 43 12.79 3.08 -17.02
C ASN A 43 11.72 2.42 -16.14
N VAL A 44 11.77 1.09 -16.04
CA VAL A 44 10.86 0.31 -15.22
C VAL A 44 11.30 0.46 -13.77
N GLN A 45 10.48 1.14 -12.99
CA GLN A 45 10.77 1.36 -11.58
C GLN A 45 9.74 0.70 -10.68
N TRP A 46 10.27 0.00 -9.68
CA TRP A 46 9.51 -0.57 -8.59
C TRP A 46 9.59 0.36 -7.39
N LEU A 47 8.46 0.88 -6.94
CA LEU A 47 8.38 1.78 -5.78
C LEU A 47 7.63 1.12 -4.63
N PHE A 48 8.24 1.16 -3.45
CA PHE A 48 7.65 0.73 -2.19
C PHE A 48 7.06 1.93 -1.45
N ARG A 49 5.80 1.86 -0.98
CA ARG A 49 5.14 2.99 -0.31
C ARG A 49 4.32 2.60 0.92
N PRO A 50 4.36 3.40 2.00
CA PRO A 50 3.53 3.18 3.18
C PRO A 50 2.09 3.65 2.94
N VAL A 51 1.11 2.76 3.07
CA VAL A 51 -0.31 3.14 3.06
C VAL A 51 -0.73 3.58 4.45
N VAL A 52 -1.45 4.71 4.59
CA VAL A 52 -1.92 5.22 5.90
C VAL A 52 -3.45 5.17 6.00
N GLN A 53 -4.15 5.34 4.88
CA GLN A 53 -5.61 5.30 4.83
C GLN A 53 -6.09 4.64 3.55
N VAL A 54 -7.17 3.87 3.67
CA VAL A 54 -7.84 3.19 2.58
C VAL A 54 -9.30 3.61 2.52
N SER A 55 -9.73 4.07 1.35
CA SER A 55 -11.13 4.30 1.03
C SER A 55 -11.56 3.36 -0.09
N ALA A 56 -12.70 2.69 0.05
CA ALA A 56 -13.19 1.75 -0.96
C ALA A 56 -14.71 1.52 -0.83
N MET A 57 -15.30 0.87 -1.82
CA MET A 57 -16.56 0.16 -1.63
C MET A 57 -16.27 -1.25 -1.15
N GLN A 58 -16.86 -1.64 -0.02
CA GLN A 58 -16.67 -2.96 0.59
C GLN A 58 -17.91 -3.83 0.43
N PHE A 59 -17.68 -5.08 0.03
CA PHE A 59 -18.67 -6.14 -0.04
C PHE A 59 -18.29 -7.21 0.98
N THR A 60 -19.03 -7.31 2.08
CA THR A 60 -18.77 -8.28 3.16
C THR A 60 -19.65 -9.51 2.97
N PHE A 61 -19.02 -10.68 2.93
CA PHE A 61 -19.70 -11.96 2.78
C PHE A 61 -20.06 -12.52 4.16
N SER A 62 -21.35 -12.41 4.50
CA SER A 62 -21.97 -13.05 5.68
C SER A 62 -23.20 -13.87 5.23
N ASP A 63 -24.17 -14.15 6.10
CA ASP A 63 -25.43 -14.81 5.71
C ASP A 63 -26.15 -14.05 4.57
N GLN A 64 -25.94 -12.73 4.50
CA GLN A 64 -26.26 -11.89 3.36
C GLN A 64 -25.01 -11.11 2.93
N VAL A 65 -24.91 -10.76 1.65
CA VAL A 65 -23.84 -9.88 1.16
C VAL A 65 -24.18 -8.45 1.54
N LEU A 66 -23.38 -7.87 2.43
CA LEU A 66 -23.53 -6.48 2.87
C LEU A 66 -22.63 -5.58 2.03
N VAL A 67 -23.13 -4.42 1.63
CA VAL A 67 -22.40 -3.45 0.80
C VAL A 67 -22.39 -2.11 1.52
N ALA A 68 -21.20 -1.56 1.78
CA ALA A 68 -21.05 -0.26 2.42
C ALA A 68 -19.74 0.44 1.99
N PRO A 69 -19.69 1.78 2.03
CA PRO A 69 -18.44 2.49 1.91
C PRO A 69 -17.53 2.15 3.09
N LEU A 70 -16.25 1.89 2.80
CA LEU A 70 -15.19 1.69 3.77
C LEU A 70 -14.29 2.92 3.77
N SER A 71 -14.05 3.48 4.95
CA SER A 71 -12.94 4.39 5.22
C SER A 71 -12.21 3.87 6.45
N SER A 72 -11.07 3.23 6.23
CA SER A 72 -10.30 2.57 7.27
C SER A 72 -8.89 3.14 7.34
N LEU A 73 -8.39 3.32 8.56
CA LEU A 73 -6.97 3.53 8.77
C LEU A 73 -6.26 2.20 8.52
N GLY A 74 -5.14 2.25 7.81
CA GLY A 74 -4.38 1.06 7.51
C GLY A 74 -2.89 1.34 7.52
N THR A 75 -2.11 0.29 7.71
CA THR A 75 -0.67 0.32 7.47
C THR A 75 -0.31 -0.80 6.51
N GLY A 76 0.46 -0.49 5.48
CA GLY A 76 0.75 -1.46 4.44
C GLY A 76 1.89 -1.03 3.54
N LEU A 77 2.29 -1.96 2.68
CA LEU A 77 3.29 -1.73 1.65
C LEU A 77 2.64 -1.93 0.29
N THR A 78 2.81 -0.93 -0.57
CA THR A 78 2.48 -1.02 -1.99
C THR A 78 3.75 -1.17 -2.80
N ILE A 79 3.79 -2.14 -3.71
CA ILE A 79 4.82 -2.28 -4.75
C ILE A 79 4.19 -1.94 -6.11
N GLY A 80 4.61 -0.82 -6.70
CA GLY A 80 4.07 -0.33 -7.98
C GLY A 80 5.08 -0.41 -9.11
N HIS A 81 4.62 -0.77 -10.31
CA HIS A 81 5.36 -0.75 -11.56
C HIS A 81 5.01 0.52 -12.35
N PHE A 82 6.04 1.29 -12.70
CA PHE A 82 5.91 2.54 -13.43
C PHE A 82 6.64 2.46 -14.77
N THR A 83 6.02 3.03 -15.81
CA THR A 83 6.57 3.21 -17.16
C THR A 83 6.48 4.68 -17.56
N GLU A 84 7.20 5.05 -18.61
CA GLU A 84 7.12 6.41 -19.16
C GLU A 84 5.97 6.50 -20.17
N GLN A 85 5.10 7.49 -19.99
CA GLN A 85 4.07 7.83 -20.97
C GLN A 85 4.04 9.35 -21.18
N ASN A 86 4.32 9.79 -22.42
CA ASN A 86 4.38 11.21 -22.79
C ASN A 86 5.38 12.05 -21.95
N GLY A 87 6.53 11.45 -21.56
CA GLY A 87 7.53 12.12 -20.73
C GLY A 87 7.21 12.17 -19.23
N GLU A 88 6.08 11.60 -18.80
CA GLU A 88 5.67 11.53 -17.40
C GLU A 88 5.64 10.08 -16.90
N PRO A 89 5.95 9.83 -15.61
CA PRO A 89 5.80 8.51 -15.03
C PRO A 89 4.32 8.11 -14.92
N TYR A 90 4.00 6.94 -15.45
CA TYR A 90 2.68 6.35 -15.46
C TYR A 90 2.70 4.99 -14.75
N MET A 91 1.76 4.75 -13.83
CA MET A 91 1.67 3.46 -13.12
C MET A 91 0.79 2.47 -13.90
N ASP A 92 1.41 1.41 -14.41
CA ASP A 92 0.69 0.36 -15.15
C ASP A 92 -0.05 -0.57 -14.20
N TYR A 93 0.62 -0.99 -13.13
CA TYR A 93 0.01 -1.83 -12.11
C TYR A 93 0.73 -1.70 -10.77
N ALA A 94 0.01 -1.94 -9.68
CA ALA A 94 0.55 -2.00 -8.34
C ALA A 94 -0.16 -3.06 -7.51
N PHE A 95 0.59 -3.64 -6.58
CA PHE A 95 0.10 -4.61 -5.61
C PHE A 95 0.31 -4.04 -4.21
N SER A 96 -0.69 -4.16 -3.35
CA SER A 96 -0.59 -3.71 -1.96
C SER A 96 -0.95 -4.82 -0.99
N ALA A 97 -0.18 -4.92 0.09
CA ALA A 97 -0.49 -5.74 1.25
C ALA A 97 -0.69 -4.81 2.46
N ILE A 98 -1.87 -4.89 3.09
CA ILE A 98 -2.34 -3.87 4.02
C ILE A 98 -2.98 -4.53 5.25
N VAL A 99 -2.65 -4.00 6.41
CA VAL A 99 -3.39 -4.23 7.66
C VAL A 99 -4.37 -3.08 7.83
N LEU A 100 -5.65 -3.37 7.97
CA LEU A 100 -6.74 -2.40 8.12
C LEU A 100 -7.33 -2.47 9.52
N PHE A 101 -7.74 -1.32 10.05
CA PHE A 101 -8.38 -1.19 11.36
C PHE A 101 -9.85 -0.78 11.21
N GLY A 102 -10.76 -1.46 11.92
CA GLY A 102 -12.19 -1.14 11.92
C GLY A 102 -12.85 -1.30 10.55
N THR A 103 -12.97 -2.55 10.09
CA THR A 103 -13.56 -2.86 8.77
C THR A 103 -14.96 -3.46 8.87
N ASP A 104 -15.48 -3.75 10.07
CA ASP A 104 -16.84 -4.21 10.19
C ASP A 104 -17.86 -3.11 9.86
N ILE A 105 -18.89 -3.52 9.14
CA ILE A 105 -19.98 -2.64 8.75
C ILE A 105 -20.97 -2.59 9.93
N GLY A 106 -20.94 -1.50 10.70
CA GLY A 106 -21.91 -1.20 11.75
C GLY A 106 -21.33 -1.06 13.17
N GLU A 107 -20.16 -1.63 13.42
CA GLU A 107 -19.41 -1.46 14.67
C GLU A 107 -17.95 -1.22 14.27
N VAL A 108 -17.41 -0.03 14.61
CA VAL A 108 -16.03 0.34 14.28
C VAL A 108 -15.23 0.29 15.56
N SER A 109 -14.55 -0.83 15.80
CA SER A 109 -13.64 -0.96 16.94
C SER A 109 -12.17 -0.85 16.50
N PRO A 110 -11.33 -0.05 17.18
CA PRO A 110 -9.87 -0.04 16.96
C PRO A 110 -9.20 -1.40 17.20
N ALA A 111 -9.89 -2.32 17.88
CA ALA A 111 -9.43 -3.68 18.11
C ALA A 111 -9.70 -4.62 16.92
N GLU A 112 -10.46 -4.19 15.91
CA GLU A 112 -10.69 -4.97 14.70
C GLU A 112 -9.53 -4.84 13.75
N ILE A 113 -8.89 -5.97 13.46
CA ILE A 113 -7.77 -6.06 12.55
C ILE A 113 -8.22 -6.88 11.34
N SER A 114 -7.96 -6.37 10.15
CA SER A 114 -8.15 -7.08 8.90
C SER A 114 -6.87 -7.11 8.09
N LEU A 115 -6.67 -8.19 7.35
CA LEU A 115 -5.61 -8.29 6.35
C LEU A 115 -6.24 -8.14 4.97
N ALA A 116 -5.70 -7.27 4.13
CA ALA A 116 -6.19 -7.02 2.79
C ALA A 116 -5.04 -7.01 1.78
N GLY A 117 -5.34 -7.53 0.59
CA GLY A 117 -4.50 -7.43 -0.59
C GLY A 117 -5.24 -6.71 -1.70
N THR A 118 -4.58 -5.81 -2.41
CA THR A 118 -5.20 -5.07 -3.52
C THR A 118 -4.33 -5.03 -4.75
N ILE A 119 -4.98 -4.87 -5.89
CA ILE A 119 -4.36 -4.63 -7.20
C ILE A 119 -4.92 -3.31 -7.72
N GLN A 120 -4.03 -2.46 -8.22
CA GLN A 120 -4.39 -1.27 -8.98
C GLN A 120 -3.81 -1.40 -10.39
N LEU A 121 -4.60 -1.10 -11.42
CA LEU A 121 -4.22 -1.15 -12.82
C LEU A 121 -4.48 0.22 -13.46
N TRP A 122 -3.52 0.69 -14.25
CA TRP A 122 -3.60 1.93 -15.04
C TRP A 122 -3.97 3.16 -14.22
N GLN A 123 -3.72 3.17 -12.91
CA GLN A 123 -4.19 4.18 -11.96
C GLN A 123 -5.72 4.26 -11.76
N TYR A 124 -6.54 3.78 -12.71
CA TYR A 124 -8.00 3.95 -12.70
C TYR A 124 -8.78 2.79 -12.09
N VAL A 125 -8.29 1.56 -12.23
CA VAL A 125 -9.03 0.36 -11.83
C VAL A 125 -8.37 -0.21 -10.60
N SER A 126 -9.08 -0.29 -9.49
CA SER A 126 -8.58 -0.87 -8.26
C SER A 126 -9.59 -1.81 -7.62
N PHE A 127 -9.11 -3.00 -7.27
CA PHE A 127 -9.89 -4.02 -6.61
C PHE A 127 -9.00 -4.80 -5.64
N GLY A 128 -9.61 -5.44 -4.67
CA GLY A 128 -8.89 -6.21 -3.68
C GLY A 128 -9.82 -7.05 -2.85
N GLY A 129 -9.25 -7.75 -1.89
CA GLY A 129 -10.02 -8.52 -0.94
C GLY A 129 -9.25 -8.63 0.35
N GLY A 130 -9.98 -8.98 1.41
CA GLY A 130 -9.40 -9.16 2.71
C GLY A 130 -10.25 -10.03 3.60
N TYR A 131 -9.72 -10.24 4.79
CA TYR A 131 -10.33 -11.04 5.83
C TYR A 131 -10.25 -10.28 7.14
N ASN A 132 -11.41 -10.06 7.75
CA ASN A 132 -11.50 -9.51 9.10
C ASN A 132 -11.25 -10.64 10.10
N LEU A 133 -10.19 -10.50 10.91
CA LEU A 133 -9.77 -11.52 11.87
C LEU A 133 -10.69 -11.57 13.10
N SER A 134 -11.34 -10.46 13.42
CA SER A 134 -12.25 -10.34 14.56
C SER A 134 -13.62 -10.94 14.24
N SER A 135 -14.26 -10.50 13.16
CA SER A 135 -15.57 -11.02 12.74
C SER A 135 -15.50 -12.29 11.88
N LYS A 136 -14.29 -12.71 11.49
CA LYS A 136 -14.02 -13.90 10.67
C LYS A 136 -14.70 -13.88 9.30
N LYS A 137 -14.90 -12.70 8.74
CA LYS A 137 -15.60 -12.49 7.46
C LYS A 137 -14.64 -12.11 6.34
N PHE A 138 -14.89 -12.67 5.16
CA PHE A 138 -14.26 -12.22 3.94
C PHE A 138 -14.95 -10.96 3.41
N PHE A 139 -14.16 -10.08 2.82
CA PHE A 139 -14.68 -8.93 2.10
C PHE A 139 -13.92 -8.69 0.81
N ILE A 140 -14.60 -8.08 -0.15
CA ILE A 140 -14.02 -7.58 -1.40
C ILE A 140 -14.04 -6.06 -1.36
N LEU A 141 -12.98 -5.45 -1.88
CA LEU A 141 -12.83 -4.01 -2.03
C LEU A 141 -12.84 -3.66 -3.53
N THR A 142 -13.55 -2.59 -3.89
CA THR A 142 -13.54 -2.02 -5.24
C THR A 142 -13.39 -0.51 -5.18
N GLY A 143 -12.77 0.10 -6.18
CA GLY A 143 -12.53 1.54 -6.19
C GLY A 143 -11.63 1.98 -5.03
N VAL A 144 -10.66 1.13 -4.70
CA VAL A 144 -9.67 1.39 -3.64
C VAL A 144 -8.87 2.64 -3.97
N ALA A 145 -8.92 3.62 -3.07
CA ALA A 145 -8.12 4.82 -3.09
C ALA A 145 -7.22 4.84 -1.85
N PHE A 146 -5.92 5.09 -2.10
CA PHE A 146 -4.91 5.19 -1.06
C PHE A 146 -4.58 6.65 -0.78
N ASN A 147 -4.53 7.01 0.50
CA ASN A 147 -3.88 8.24 0.93
C ASN A 147 -2.53 7.88 1.58
N PHE A 148 -1.47 8.45 1.01
CA PHE A 148 -0.10 8.35 1.49
C PHE A 148 0.19 9.69 2.19
N ASN A 149 0.42 9.66 3.51
CA ASN A 149 0.72 10.85 4.30
C ASN A 149 2.24 11.04 4.42
#